data_AF-A0A2A6NAP7-F1
#
_entry.id   AF-A0A2A6NAP7-F1
#
_cell.length_a   1.000
_cell.length_b   1.000
_cell.length_c   1.000
_cell.angle_alpha   90.00
_cell.angle_beta   90.00
_cell.angle_gamma   90.00
#
_symmetry.space_group_name_H-M   'P 1'
#
loop_
_entity.id
_entity.type
_entity.pdbx_description
1 polymer ?
#
loop_
_entity_poly.entity_id
_entity_poly.type
_entity_poly.pdbx_seq_one_letter_code
_entity_poly.pdbx_strand_id
1 'polypeptide(L)' 'MMPTIKARVLRYEPSEEGLLRRLGAALVVHWDTLSEVQQVMFLHQANMMSDKDETVQLKEQLELFIKKYKATGED' A
#
# COMPACT_ATOMS: atom_id res chain seq x y z
N MET A 1 -3.76 -3.37 -22.53
CA MET A 1 -5.04 -3.29 -21.79
C MET A 1 -4.70 -3.46 -20.31
N MET A 2 -4.96 -2.46 -19.46
CA MET A 2 -4.75 -2.64 -18.02
C MET A 2 -5.84 -3.57 -17.45
N PRO A 3 -5.50 -4.52 -16.55
CA PRO A 3 -6.49 -5.39 -15.95
C PRO A 3 -7.48 -4.60 -15.11
N THR A 4 -8.76 -4.99 -15.15
CA THR A 4 -9.77 -4.43 -14.26
C THR A 4 -9.51 -4.88 -12.84
N ILE A 5 -8.98 -4.00 -12.00
CA ILE A 5 -8.72 -4.27 -10.59
C ILE A 5 -10.01 -4.05 -9.80
N LYS A 6 -10.52 -5.11 -9.16
CA LYS A 6 -11.63 -4.99 -8.22
C LYS A 6 -11.08 -4.79 -6.81
N ALA A 7 -11.20 -3.58 -6.28
CA ALA A 7 -10.83 -3.28 -4.90
C ALA A 7 -11.71 -4.08 -3.91
N ARG A 8 -11.09 -4.57 -2.84
CA ARG A 8 -11.74 -5.28 -1.73
C ARG A 8 -11.47 -4.51 -0.44
N VAL A 9 -12.40 -4.54 0.51
CA VAL A 9 -12.19 -3.94 1.83
C VAL A 9 -11.89 -5.04 2.84
N LEU A 10 -10.83 -4.88 3.62
CA LEU A 10 -10.54 -5.71 4.78
C LEU A 10 -11.13 -5.05 6.03
N ARG A 11 -11.93 -5.79 6.80
CA ARG A 11 -12.35 -5.38 8.15
C ARG A 11 -11.40 -5.99 9.17
N TYR A 12 -10.96 -5.20 10.13
CA TYR A 12 -10.01 -5.60 11.16
C TYR A 12 -10.30 -4.86 12.46
N GLU A 13 -9.87 -5.45 13.57
CA GLU A 13 -10.00 -4.87 14.90
C GLU A 13 -8.85 -3.88 15.19
N PRO A 14 -9.05 -2.85 16.03
CA PRO A 14 -7.99 -1.91 16.39
C PRO A 14 -6.72 -2.59 16.94
N SER A 15 -6.87 -3.73 17.62
CA SER A 15 -5.75 -4.53 18.14
C SER A 15 -4.85 -5.13 17.04
N GLU A 16 -5.34 -5.22 15.80
CA GLU A 16 -4.66 -5.82 14.65
C GLU A 16 -3.90 -4.78 13.81
N GLU A 17 -4.05 -3.49 14.07
CA GLU A 17 -3.38 -2.41 13.31
C GLU A 17 -1.85 -2.57 13.29
N GLY A 18 -1.27 -3.09 14.37
CA GLY A 18 0.16 -3.38 14.43
C GLY A 18 0.61 -4.41 13.41
N LEU A 19 -0.26 -5.39 13.09
CA LEU A 19 -0.01 -6.40 12.07
C LEU A 19 -0.09 -5.77 10.68
N LEU A 20 -1.10 -4.94 10.41
CA LEU A 20 -1.25 -4.23 9.14
C LEU A 20 -0.07 -3.32 8.85
N ARG A 21 0.40 -2.56 9.84
CA ARG A 21 1.59 -1.71 9.70
C ARG A 21 2.84 -2.53 9.36
N ARG A 22 3.04 -3.69 9.99
CA ARG A 22 4.17 -4.58 9.69
C ARG A 22 4.09 -5.18 8.28
N LEU A 23 2.92 -5.62 7.86
CA LEU A 23 2.69 -6.16 6.51
C LEU A 23 2.87 -5.07 5.44
N GLY A 24 2.35 -3.86 5.68
CA GLY A 24 2.54 -2.71 4.79
C GLY A 24 4.02 -2.32 4.66
N ALA A 25 4.76 -2.29 5.76
CA ALA A 25 6.20 -2.02 5.74
C ALA A 25 6.98 -3.07 4.93
N ALA A 26 6.70 -4.37 5.15
CA ALA A 26 7.32 -5.45 4.39
C ALA A 26 7.02 -5.35 2.88
N LEU A 27 5.79 -4.99 2.51
CA LEU A 27 5.42 -4.74 1.12
C LEU A 27 6.22 -3.59 0.50
N VAL A 28 6.41 -2.49 1.23
CA VAL A 28 7.17 -1.33 0.73
C VAL A 28 8.65 -1.65 0.55
N VAL A 29 9.25 -2.42 1.46
CA VAL A 29 10.66 -2.86 1.33
C VAL A 29 10.88 -3.68 0.06
N HIS A 30 9.93 -4.52 -0.31
CA HIS A 30 10.03 -5.35 -1.51
C HIS A 30 9.36 -4.73 -2.75
N TRP A 31 8.97 -3.46 -2.71
CA TRP A 31 8.14 -2.84 -3.73
C TRP A 31 8.72 -2.95 -5.14
N ASP A 32 10.02 -2.72 -5.28
CA ASP A 32 10.70 -2.75 -6.58
C ASP A 32 10.90 -4.17 -7.14
N THR A 33 10.65 -5.20 -6.35
CA THR A 33 10.63 -6.61 -6.82
C THR A 33 9.29 -7.01 -7.43
N LEU A 34 8.24 -6.21 -7.23
CA LEU A 34 6.91 -6.44 -7.77
C LEU A 34 6.85 -6.02 -9.24
N SER A 35 6.12 -6.77 -10.05
CA SER A 35 5.81 -6.35 -11.43
C SER A 35 5.02 -5.04 -11.43
N GLU A 36 5.10 -4.27 -12.52
CA GLU A 36 4.35 -3.01 -12.67
C GLU A 36 2.85 -3.20 -12.44
N VAL A 37 2.27 -4.30 -12.94
CA VAL A 37 0.85 -4.63 -12.74
C VAL A 37 0.53 -4.83 -11.26
N GLN A 38 1.43 -5.49 -10.50
CA GLN A 38 1.25 -5.67 -9.05
C GLN A 38 1.39 -4.35 -8.30
N GLN A 39 2.35 -3.49 -8.67
CA GLN A 39 2.51 -2.17 -8.07
C GLN A 39 1.25 -1.31 -8.26
N VAL A 40 0.71 -1.26 -9.49
CA VAL A 40 -0.54 -0.54 -9.79
C VAL A 40 -1.71 -1.13 -9.00
N MET A 41 -1.80 -2.46 -8.92
CA MET A 41 -2.87 -3.15 -8.19
C MET A 41 -2.83 -2.85 -6.69
N PHE A 42 -1.66 -2.96 -6.05
CA PHE A 42 -1.53 -2.67 -4.62
C PHE A 42 -1.73 -1.20 -4.30
N LEU A 43 -1.26 -0.28 -5.16
CA LEU A 43 -1.50 1.15 -4.97
C LEU A 43 -2.99 1.49 -5.09
N HIS A 44 -3.67 0.95 -6.10
CA HIS A 44 -5.12 1.14 -6.24
C HIS A 44 -5.87 0.55 -5.04
N GLN A 45 -5.49 -0.64 -4.60
CA GLN A 45 -6.11 -1.29 -3.45
C GLN A 45 -5.87 -0.50 -2.16
N ALA A 46 -4.67 0.02 -1.92
CA ALA A 46 -4.35 0.84 -0.76
C ALA A 46 -5.15 2.14 -0.72
N ASN A 47 -5.33 2.81 -1.87
CA ASN A 47 -6.15 4.02 -1.96
C ASN A 47 -7.65 3.78 -1.67
N MET A 48 -8.11 2.54 -1.79
CA MET A 48 -9.50 2.14 -1.53
C MET A 48 -9.70 1.53 -0.13
N MET A 49 -8.62 1.33 0.64
CA MET A 49 -8.74 0.83 2.01
C MET A 49 -9.26 1.94 2.90
N SER A 50 -10.28 1.62 3.70
CA SER A 50 -10.79 2.53 4.72
C SER A 50 -9.77 2.62 5.84
N ASP A 51 -9.42 3.85 6.21
CA ASP A 51 -8.71 4.17 7.45
C ASP A 51 -9.61 5.07 8.31
N LYS A 52 -9.27 5.23 9.58
CA LYS A 52 -9.96 6.14 10.50
C LYS A 52 -9.76 7.61 10.11
N ASP A 53 -8.64 7.91 9.44
CA ASP A 53 -8.28 9.25 9.03
C ASP A 53 -8.43 9.41 7.51
N GLU A 54 -9.50 10.09 7.10
CA GLU A 54 -9.68 10.46 5.69
C GLU A 54 -8.61 11.49 5.30
N THR A 55 -7.86 11.18 4.25
CA THR A 55 -6.78 12.04 3.78
C THR A 55 -7.03 12.51 2.34
N VAL A 56 -7.00 13.81 2.14
CA VAL A 56 -7.04 14.42 0.81
C VAL A 56 -5.71 14.11 0.10
N GLN A 57 -5.77 13.62 -1.15
CA GLN A 57 -4.60 13.18 -1.95
C GLN A 57 -3.90 11.91 -1.43
N LEU A 58 -4.66 10.97 -0.86
CA LEU A 58 -4.11 9.71 -0.32
C LEU A 58 -3.21 8.98 -1.34
N LYS A 59 -3.61 8.91 -2.61
CA LYS A 59 -2.83 8.24 -3.66
C LYS A 59 -1.43 8.84 -3.81
N GLU A 60 -1.33 10.16 -3.97
CA GLU A 60 -0.06 10.86 -4.12
C GLU A 60 0.83 10.68 -2.87
N GLN A 61 0.21 10.68 -1.69
CA GLN A 61 0.93 10.44 -0.44
C GLN A 61 1.47 9.01 -0.34
N LEU A 62 0.69 8.00 -0.77
CA LEU A 62 1.14 6.62 -0.84
C LEU A 62 2.32 6.45 -1.81
N GLU A 63 2.24 7.07 -2.99
CA GLU A 63 3.34 7.05 -3.98
C GLU A 63 4.63 7.68 -3.40
N LEU A 64 4.51 8.82 -2.72
CA LEU A 64 5.63 9.48 -2.05
C LEU A 64 6.20 8.64 -0.90
N PHE A 65 5.33 8.01 -0.10
CA PHE A 65 5.74 7.13 1.00
C PHE A 65 6.53 5.93 0.48
N ILE A 66 6.00 5.24 -0.52
CA ILE A 66 6.66 4.10 -1.16
C ILE A 66 8.01 4.54 -1.73
N LYS A 67 8.05 5.65 -2.47
CA LYS A 67 9.29 6.20 -3.03
C LYS A 67 10.33 6.51 -1.96
N LYS A 68 9.91 7.02 -0.79
CA LYS A 68 10.80 7.36 0.32
C LYS A 68 11.48 6.14 0.94
N TYR A 69 10.79 5.00 1.01
CA TYR A 69 11.22 3.85 1.81
C TYR A 69 11.59 2.59 1.03
N LYS A 70 11.23 2.48 -0.27
CA LYS A 70 11.59 1.33 -1.11
C LYS A 70 13.11 1.21 -1.39
N ALA A 71 13.87 2.27 -1.13
CA ALA A 71 15.31 2.34 -1.34
C ALA A 71 16.14 2.29 -0.03
N THR A 72 15.51 2.18 1.14
CA THR A 72 16.22 2.09 2.44
C THR A 72 16.42 0.66 2.94
N GLY A 73 16.33 -0.33 2.04
CA GLY A 73 16.66 -1.72 2.30
C GLY A 73 18.09 -2.11 1.92
N GLU A 74 19.01 -1.13 1.84
CA GLU A 74 20.45 -1.40 1.78
C GLU A 74 21.01 -1.48 3.21
N ASP A 75 21.49 -2.68 3.53
CA ASP A 75 22.20 -3.19 4.72
C ASP A 75 21.50 -3.22 6.09
#